data_AF-A0A4Y8ZMS3-F1
#
_entry.id   AF-A0A4Y8ZMS3-F1
#
_cell.length_a   1.000
_cell.length_b   1.000
_cell.length_c   1.000
_cell.angle_alpha   90.00
_cell.angle_beta   90.00
_cell.angle_gamma   90.00
#
_symmetry.space_group_name_H-M   'P 1'
#
loop_
_entity.id
_entity.type
_entity.pdbx_description
1 polymer ?
#
loop_
_entity_poly.entity_id
_entity_poly.type
_entity_poly.pdbx_seq_one_letter_code
_entity_poly.pdbx_strand_id
1 'polypeptide(L)'
;MRIRNDAGLKSVVGATFGPDVRQNADGSPKKHQGWDLYAPVGTPVYAISDGFIVWTRDEGDYGKQILLSFNIAGAENVSDSNTRYAFYAHLSEISVAGSFVRGGSEIGKTGTSGNASAAYPHLHFEVRTSADKWLAGLNGRVNPGELLGYQHLSCTAKEIAGVETVQLVCPARLGPSEISR
;
A
#
# COMPACT_ATOMS: atom_id res chain seq x y z
N MET A 1 9.23 7.57 10.69
CA MET A 1 7.85 7.46 10.17
C MET A 1 7.34 6.06 10.53
N ARG A 2 6.22 5.94 11.24
CA ARG A 2 5.59 4.66 11.63
C ARG A 2 4.21 4.62 10.97
N ILE A 3 4.05 3.93 9.84
CA ILE A 3 2.72 3.69 9.28
C ILE A 3 2.62 2.23 8.83
N ARG A 4 2.34 1.35 9.78
CA ARG A 4 1.37 0.26 9.59
C ARG A 4 0.27 0.49 10.62
N ASN A 5 -0.97 0.51 10.14
CA ASN A 5 -2.16 0.51 10.98
C ASN A 5 -3.07 -0.60 10.47
N ASP A 6 -3.08 -1.72 11.18
CA ASP A 6 -3.79 -2.94 10.80
C ASP A 6 -4.76 -3.42 11.89
N ALA A 7 -4.80 -2.74 13.04
CA ALA A 7 -5.58 -3.11 14.22
C ALA A 7 -7.10 -3.13 14.01
N GLY A 8 -7.60 -2.51 12.93
CA GLY A 8 -9.02 -2.52 12.56
C GLY A 8 -9.35 -3.31 11.30
N LEU A 9 -8.43 -4.16 10.81
CA LEU A 9 -8.63 -4.98 9.61
C LEU A 9 -9.06 -6.39 9.96
N LYS A 10 -9.75 -7.05 9.02
CA LYS A 10 -10.16 -8.45 9.15
C LYS A 10 -8.97 -9.41 9.36
N SER A 11 -7.81 -9.10 8.77
CA SER A 11 -6.61 -9.91 8.87
C SER A 11 -5.36 -9.06 8.66
N VAL A 12 -4.43 -9.09 9.62
CA VAL A 12 -3.12 -8.43 9.51
C VAL A 12 -2.30 -9.01 8.37
N VAL A 13 -2.28 -10.33 8.22
CA VAL A 13 -1.58 -11.01 7.11
C VAL A 13 -2.29 -10.71 5.79
N GLY A 14 -3.62 -10.80 5.74
CA GLY A 14 -4.40 -10.49 4.54
C GLY A 14 -4.29 -9.05 4.07
N ALA A 15 -3.89 -8.13 4.96
CA ALA A 15 -3.66 -6.73 4.64
C ALA A 15 -2.31 -6.48 3.95
N THR A 16 -1.43 -7.47 3.82
CA THR A 16 -0.07 -7.25 3.30
C THR A 16 0.05 -7.62 1.83
N PHE A 17 1.14 -7.21 1.19
CA PHE A 17 1.41 -7.52 -0.21
C PHE A 17 1.94 -8.95 -0.36
N GLY A 18 1.47 -9.70 -1.35
CA GLY A 18 2.09 -10.97 -1.72
C GLY A 18 1.16 -11.99 -2.38
N PRO A 19 1.71 -13.12 -2.83
CA PRO A 19 0.96 -14.13 -3.57
C PRO A 19 0.02 -14.98 -2.71
N ASP A 20 0.36 -15.21 -1.43
CA ASP A 20 -0.31 -16.22 -0.58
C ASP A 20 -0.74 -15.63 0.77
N VAL A 21 -1.06 -14.35 0.79
CA VAL A 21 -1.43 -13.59 1.99
C VAL A 21 -2.94 -13.62 2.26
N ARG A 22 -3.74 -14.04 1.29
CA ARG A 22 -5.20 -14.25 1.41
C ARG A 22 -5.59 -15.65 0.94
N GLN A 23 -6.83 -16.03 1.23
CA GLN A 23 -7.45 -17.25 0.72
C GLN A 23 -8.81 -16.94 0.10
N ASN A 24 -9.14 -17.66 -0.96
CA ASN A 24 -10.49 -17.71 -1.51
C ASN A 24 -11.41 -18.55 -0.61
N ALA A 25 -12.72 -18.51 -0.86
CA ALA A 25 -13.69 -19.28 -0.08
C ALA A 25 -13.48 -20.81 -0.15
N ASP A 26 -12.85 -21.29 -1.23
CA ASP A 26 -12.48 -22.70 -1.43
C ASP A 26 -11.12 -23.08 -0.79
N GLY A 27 -10.48 -22.15 -0.07
CA GLY A 27 -9.18 -22.36 0.56
C GLY A 27 -7.97 -22.18 -0.35
N SER A 28 -8.17 -21.92 -1.65
CA SER A 28 -7.06 -21.67 -2.57
C SER A 28 -6.35 -20.34 -2.26
N PRO A 29 -5.02 -20.23 -2.47
CA PRO A 29 -4.29 -18.99 -2.21
C PRO A 29 -4.78 -17.84 -3.09
N LYS A 30 -4.85 -16.64 -2.49
CA LYS A 30 -5.24 -15.41 -3.14
C LYS A 30 -4.16 -14.34 -2.93
N LYS A 31 -3.77 -13.74 -4.05
CA LYS A 31 -2.78 -12.65 -4.09
C LYS A 31 -3.39 -11.36 -3.57
N HIS A 32 -2.58 -10.53 -2.93
CA HIS A 32 -2.92 -9.16 -2.59
C HIS A 32 -1.90 -8.17 -3.17
N GLN A 33 -2.43 -7.17 -3.85
CA GLN A 33 -1.72 -6.27 -4.76
C GLN A 33 -1.02 -5.10 -4.08
N GLY A 34 -1.28 -4.88 -2.80
CA GLY A 34 -0.81 -3.72 -2.06
C GLY A 34 -0.90 -3.95 -0.57
N TRP A 35 -1.01 -2.86 0.17
CA TRP A 35 -1.30 -2.86 1.60
C TRP A 35 -2.69 -2.31 1.85
N ASP A 36 -3.41 -2.92 2.78
CA ASP A 36 -4.59 -2.32 3.37
C ASP A 36 -4.17 -1.62 4.65
N LEU A 37 -4.49 -0.34 4.75
CA LEU A 37 -4.21 0.50 5.91
C LEU A 37 -5.55 0.85 6.55
N TYR A 38 -5.80 0.35 7.76
CA TYR A 38 -7.01 0.67 8.50
C TYR A 38 -7.13 2.19 8.69
N ALA A 39 -8.31 2.70 8.34
CA ALA A 39 -8.66 4.09 8.55
C ALA A 39 -10.19 4.24 8.50
N PRO A 40 -10.83 4.91 9.48
CA PRO A 40 -12.26 5.24 9.39
C PRO A 40 -12.59 5.97 8.10
N VAL A 41 -13.83 5.82 7.59
CA VAL A 41 -14.31 6.57 6.42
C VAL A 41 -14.17 8.08 6.67
N GLY A 42 -13.71 8.81 5.66
CA GLY A 42 -13.50 10.26 5.74
C GLY A 42 -12.13 10.67 6.27
N THR A 43 -11.25 9.73 6.59
CA THR A 43 -9.87 10.05 7.01
C THR A 43 -9.11 10.68 5.83
N PRO A 44 -8.43 11.82 6.01
CA PRO A 44 -7.65 12.44 4.94
C PRO A 44 -6.56 11.51 4.38
N VAL A 45 -6.42 11.48 3.05
CA VAL A 45 -5.38 10.74 2.31
C VAL A 45 -4.42 11.75 1.70
N TYR A 46 -3.13 11.53 1.93
CA TYR A 46 -2.06 12.44 1.51
C TYR A 46 -1.16 11.82 0.43
N ALA A 47 -0.69 12.66 -0.49
CA ALA A 47 0.34 12.28 -1.46
C ALA A 47 1.62 11.86 -0.73
N ILE A 48 2.20 10.71 -1.08
CA ILE A 48 3.41 10.18 -0.42
C ILE A 48 4.68 10.95 -0.81
N SER A 49 4.65 11.64 -1.95
CA SER A 49 5.79 12.34 -2.54
C SER A 49 5.28 13.41 -3.51
N ASP A 50 6.17 14.32 -3.90
CA ASP A 50 5.95 15.21 -5.03
C ASP A 50 5.75 14.39 -6.31
N GLY A 51 4.80 14.80 -7.14
CA GLY A 51 4.46 14.00 -8.30
C GLY A 51 3.30 14.53 -9.12
N PHE A 52 2.90 13.73 -10.12
CA PHE A 52 1.79 14.07 -11.00
C PHE A 52 0.65 13.05 -10.90
N ILE A 53 -0.57 13.53 -10.73
CA ILE A 53 -1.77 12.71 -10.89
C ILE A 53 -1.86 12.28 -12.35
N VAL A 54 -1.68 10.99 -12.59
CA VAL A 54 -1.73 10.39 -13.93
C VAL A 54 -3.18 10.19 -14.36
N TRP A 55 -4.01 9.70 -13.43
CA TRP A 55 -5.45 9.57 -13.63
C TRP A 55 -6.18 9.39 -12.30
N THR A 56 -7.46 9.69 -12.33
CA THR A 56 -8.44 9.35 -11.30
C THR A 56 -9.59 8.58 -11.94
N ARG A 57 -10.21 7.66 -11.20
CA ARG A 57 -11.32 6.83 -11.70
C ARG A 57 -12.29 6.48 -10.58
N ASP A 58 -13.46 6.00 -10.96
CA ASP A 58 -14.44 5.36 -10.07
C ASP A 58 -14.99 4.13 -10.77
N GLU A 59 -14.27 3.00 -10.68
CA GLU A 59 -14.61 1.79 -11.44
C GLU A 59 -14.14 0.50 -10.74
N GLY A 60 -14.90 -0.58 -10.95
CA GLY A 60 -14.54 -1.93 -10.54
C GLY A 60 -14.38 -2.12 -9.02
N ASP A 61 -13.61 -3.14 -8.66
CA ASP A 61 -13.38 -3.55 -7.27
C ASP A 61 -12.71 -2.48 -6.41
N TYR A 62 -11.91 -1.60 -7.02
CA TYR A 62 -11.19 -0.53 -6.33
C TYR A 62 -12.06 0.70 -6.03
N GLY A 63 -13.18 0.89 -6.75
CA GLY A 63 -14.03 2.07 -6.63
C GLY A 63 -13.29 3.36 -6.99
N LYS A 64 -13.42 4.40 -6.14
CA LYS A 64 -12.72 5.67 -6.32
C LYS A 64 -11.23 5.50 -6.08
N GLN A 65 -10.45 5.86 -7.09
CA GLN A 65 -9.03 5.58 -7.14
C GLN A 65 -8.22 6.72 -7.76
N ILE A 66 -6.99 6.89 -7.26
CA ILE A 66 -6.02 7.89 -7.72
C ILE A 66 -4.71 7.15 -8.05
N LEU A 67 -4.13 7.46 -9.20
CA LEU A 67 -2.76 7.08 -9.54
C LEU A 67 -1.87 8.32 -9.59
N LEU A 68 -0.86 8.36 -8.74
CA LEU A 68 0.16 9.41 -8.64
C LEU A 68 1.50 8.86 -9.14
N SER A 69 2.10 9.48 -10.16
CA SER A 69 3.49 9.21 -10.51
C SER A 69 4.43 10.02 -9.61
N PHE A 70 5.51 9.40 -9.17
CA PHE A 70 6.54 10.05 -8.36
C PHE A 70 7.89 9.40 -8.62
N ASN A 71 8.96 10.10 -8.26
CA ASN A 71 10.32 9.59 -8.37
C ASN A 71 10.86 9.16 -7.00
N ILE A 72 11.65 8.10 -6.98
CA ILE A 72 12.40 7.67 -5.78
C ILE A 72 13.73 8.46 -5.71
N ALA A 73 14.10 8.94 -4.51
CA ALA A 73 15.29 9.78 -4.30
C ALA A 73 16.61 9.00 -4.56
N GLY A 74 17.62 9.68 -5.12
CA GLY A 74 18.86 9.08 -5.64
C GLY A 74 18.93 9.02 -7.18
N ALA A 75 17.91 9.55 -7.85
CA ALA A 75 17.78 9.60 -9.30
C ALA A 75 18.08 11.01 -9.84
N GLU A 76 19.32 11.47 -9.69
CA GLU A 76 19.81 12.51 -10.60
C GLU A 76 19.87 11.90 -12.00
N ASN A 77 18.98 12.35 -12.88
CA ASN A 77 18.65 11.89 -14.24
C ASN A 77 17.34 11.09 -14.33
N VAL A 78 16.30 11.77 -14.82
CA VAL A 78 15.00 11.19 -15.19
C VAL A 78 15.18 10.38 -16.49
N SER A 79 15.72 9.18 -16.36
CA SER A 79 15.43 8.08 -17.28
C SER A 79 14.46 7.13 -16.57
N ASP A 80 13.53 6.55 -17.30
CA ASP A 80 12.30 5.88 -16.83
C ASP A 80 12.44 4.80 -15.73
N SER A 81 13.65 4.41 -15.31
CA SER A 81 13.89 3.37 -14.31
C SER A 81 13.49 3.76 -12.88
N ASN A 82 13.37 5.05 -12.59
CA ASN A 82 13.14 5.58 -11.23
C ASN A 82 11.70 6.06 -10.98
N THR A 83 10.87 6.15 -12.03
CA THR A 83 9.46 6.47 -11.87
C THR A 83 8.73 5.31 -11.20
N ARG A 84 7.95 5.63 -10.18
CA ARG A 84 7.00 4.72 -9.53
C ARG A 84 5.64 5.36 -9.50
N TYR A 85 4.62 4.54 -9.29
CA TYR A 85 3.25 5.01 -9.19
C TYR A 85 2.64 4.57 -7.88
N ALA A 86 2.12 5.53 -7.12
CA ALA A 86 1.37 5.33 -5.91
C ALA A 86 -0.10 5.26 -6.27
N PHE A 87 -0.73 4.14 -5.94
CA PHE A 87 -2.13 3.91 -6.22
C PHE A 87 -2.92 3.88 -4.91
N TYR A 88 -3.98 4.68 -4.86
CA TYR A 88 -4.86 4.84 -3.71
C TYR A 88 -6.27 4.42 -4.13
N ALA A 89 -6.91 3.54 -3.38
CA ALA A 89 -8.23 3.00 -3.71
C ALA A 89 -9.18 2.95 -2.50
N HIS A 90 -10.43 2.60 -2.78
CA HIS A 90 -11.56 2.59 -1.85
C HIS A 90 -11.90 3.97 -1.28
N LEU A 91 -11.60 5.05 -1.99
CA LEU A 91 -11.79 6.42 -1.50
C LEU A 91 -13.28 6.77 -1.38
N SER A 92 -13.64 7.61 -0.42
CA SER A 92 -14.98 8.24 -0.39
C SER A 92 -15.01 9.51 -1.25
N GLU A 93 -13.88 10.21 -1.33
CA GLU A 93 -13.72 11.50 -2.01
C GLU A 93 -12.36 11.57 -2.70
N ILE A 94 -12.32 12.21 -3.88
CA ILE A 94 -11.10 12.57 -4.60
C ILE A 94 -11.04 14.10 -4.64
N SER A 95 -9.99 14.69 -4.07
CA SER A 95 -9.84 16.14 -3.87
C SER A 95 -8.53 16.66 -4.48
N VAL A 96 -8.27 16.29 -5.74
CA VAL A 96 -7.10 16.76 -6.50
C VAL A 96 -7.40 18.09 -7.20
N ALA A 97 -6.69 19.15 -6.82
CA ALA A 97 -6.88 20.50 -7.38
C ALA A 97 -6.11 20.75 -8.69
N GLY A 98 -5.32 19.79 -9.17
CA GLY A 98 -4.51 19.91 -10.37
C GLY A 98 -3.68 18.66 -10.67
N SER A 99 -2.90 18.71 -11.75
CA SER A 99 -2.07 17.57 -12.17
C SER A 99 -0.83 17.38 -11.30
N PHE A 100 -0.20 18.44 -10.80
CA PHE A 100 0.94 18.32 -9.88
C PHE A 100 0.48 18.41 -8.42
N VAL A 101 1.02 17.56 -7.56
CA VAL A 101 0.79 17.59 -6.11
C VAL A 101 2.11 17.54 -5.37
N ARG A 102 2.17 18.26 -4.25
CA ARG A 102 3.30 18.15 -3.32
C ARG A 102 3.10 16.96 -2.38
N GLY A 103 4.20 16.34 -1.95
CA GLY A 103 4.18 15.37 -0.88
C GLY A 103 3.54 15.98 0.38
N GLY A 104 2.63 15.24 1.00
CA GLY A 104 1.85 15.72 2.15
C GLY A 104 0.62 16.57 1.80
N SER A 105 0.36 16.88 0.53
CA SER A 105 -0.93 17.48 0.13
C SER A 105 -2.06 16.46 0.26
N GLU A 106 -3.21 16.89 0.78
CA GLU A 106 -4.43 16.07 0.75
C GLU A 106 -4.88 15.86 -0.69
N ILE A 107 -5.19 14.62 -1.05
CA ILE A 107 -5.60 14.22 -2.40
C ILE A 107 -6.96 13.50 -2.42
N GLY A 108 -7.49 13.15 -1.25
CA GLY A 108 -8.75 12.44 -1.11
C GLY A 108 -9.06 12.09 0.34
N LYS A 109 -10.10 11.29 0.53
CA LYS A 109 -10.48 10.73 1.83
C LYS A 109 -10.74 9.23 1.71
N THR A 110 -10.38 8.48 2.74
CA THR A 110 -10.65 7.05 2.82
C THR A 110 -12.15 6.76 2.80
N GLY A 111 -12.53 5.57 2.35
CA GLY A 111 -13.92 5.18 2.21
C GLY A 111 -14.08 3.68 2.14
N THR A 112 -15.16 3.27 1.50
CA THR A 112 -15.53 1.87 1.28
C THR A 112 -16.06 1.66 -0.13
N SER A 113 -15.67 2.51 -1.09
CA SER A 113 -16.13 2.38 -2.48
C SER A 113 -15.53 1.13 -3.14
N GLY A 114 -16.20 0.60 -4.17
CA GLY A 114 -15.79 -0.66 -4.78
C GLY A 114 -16.21 -1.84 -3.90
N ASN A 115 -15.29 -2.75 -3.61
CA ASN A 115 -15.57 -3.95 -2.82
C ASN A 115 -15.04 -3.93 -1.37
N ALA A 116 -14.53 -2.79 -0.90
CA ALA A 116 -14.08 -2.65 0.48
C ALA A 116 -15.24 -2.82 1.47
N SER A 117 -15.00 -3.62 2.51
CA SER A 117 -16.02 -3.89 3.53
C SER A 117 -16.27 -2.67 4.40
N ALA A 118 -17.54 -2.30 4.59
CA ALA A 118 -17.93 -1.25 5.52
C ALA A 118 -17.58 -1.55 7.00
N ALA A 119 -17.44 -2.83 7.36
CA ALA A 119 -17.01 -3.24 8.70
C ALA A 119 -15.51 -3.01 8.95
N TYR A 120 -14.71 -2.95 7.88
CA TYR A 120 -13.26 -2.80 7.93
C TYR A 120 -12.82 -1.72 6.94
N PRO A 121 -13.20 -0.45 7.16
CA PRO A 121 -12.82 0.64 6.27
C PRO A 121 -11.31 0.79 6.25
N HIS A 122 -10.75 0.95 5.05
CA HIS A 122 -9.31 1.01 4.85
C HIS A 122 -8.96 1.77 3.58
N LEU A 123 -7.72 2.22 3.51
CA LEU A 123 -7.07 2.63 2.28
C LEU A 123 -6.36 1.41 1.67
N HIS A 124 -6.71 1.05 0.44
CA HIS A 124 -5.89 0.12 -0.33
C HIS A 124 -4.80 0.91 -1.07
N PHE A 125 -3.55 0.57 -0.80
CA PHE A 125 -2.37 1.28 -1.26
C PHE A 125 -1.42 0.36 -2.02
N GLU A 126 -1.16 0.66 -3.29
CA GLU A 126 -0.17 -0.08 -4.09
C GLU A 126 1.00 0.83 -4.51
N VAL A 127 2.16 0.20 -4.72
CA VAL A 127 3.27 0.79 -5.47
C VAL A 127 3.39 0.02 -6.78
N ARG A 128 3.43 0.73 -7.91
CA ARG A 128 3.50 0.16 -9.25
C ARG A 128 4.73 0.63 -10.03
N THR A 129 5.15 -0.15 -11.01
CA THR A 129 6.20 0.20 -11.98
C THR A 129 5.66 0.68 -13.33
N SER A 130 4.34 0.59 -13.55
CA SER A 130 3.67 1.05 -14.77
C SER A 130 2.43 1.88 -14.42
N ALA A 131 2.09 2.82 -15.31
CA ALA A 131 0.85 3.58 -15.29
C ALA A 131 -0.36 2.80 -15.78
N ASP A 132 -0.14 1.57 -16.29
CA ASP A 132 -1.19 0.74 -16.87
C ASP A 132 -2.30 0.47 -15.85
N LYS A 133 -3.54 0.72 -16.28
CA LYS A 133 -4.71 0.45 -15.44
C LYS A 133 -5.12 -1.03 -15.41
N TRP A 134 -4.61 -1.84 -16.33
CA TRP A 134 -5.00 -3.24 -16.52
C TRP A 134 -4.00 -4.26 -15.97
N LEU A 135 -3.22 -3.89 -14.94
CA LEU A 135 -2.25 -4.80 -14.34
C LEU A 135 -2.94 -6.03 -13.73
N ALA A 136 -2.58 -7.22 -14.22
CA ALA A 136 -3.08 -8.48 -13.71
C ALA A 136 -2.20 -9.04 -12.58
N GLY A 137 -2.82 -9.54 -11.51
CA GLY A 137 -2.11 -10.23 -10.43
C GLY A 137 -1.07 -9.34 -9.73
N LEU A 138 0.18 -9.78 -9.66
CA LEU A 138 1.29 -8.99 -9.07
C LEU A 138 2.17 -8.32 -10.14
N ASN A 139 1.83 -8.47 -11.42
CA ASN A 139 2.63 -7.91 -12.50
C ASN A 139 2.64 -6.38 -12.40
N GLY A 140 3.83 -5.80 -12.43
CA GLY A 140 4.02 -4.35 -12.31
C GLY A 140 3.71 -3.78 -10.92
N ARG A 141 3.57 -4.62 -9.89
CA ARG A 141 3.34 -4.23 -8.50
C ARG A 141 4.55 -4.57 -7.63
N VAL A 142 4.91 -3.64 -6.76
CA VAL A 142 6.05 -3.72 -5.86
C VAL A 142 5.53 -3.74 -4.44
N ASN A 143 6.20 -4.47 -3.55
CA ASN A 143 5.87 -4.41 -2.14
C ASN A 143 6.06 -2.98 -1.63
N PRO A 144 5.00 -2.30 -1.12
CA PRO A 144 5.14 -0.94 -0.59
C PRO A 144 6.22 -0.81 0.48
N GLY A 145 6.52 -1.90 1.18
CA GLY A 145 7.58 -1.95 2.18
C GLY A 145 8.99 -1.75 1.64
N GLU A 146 9.26 -2.16 0.40
CA GLU A 146 10.56 -1.92 -0.25
C GLU A 146 10.83 -0.42 -0.44
N LEU A 147 9.77 0.35 -0.70
CA LEU A 147 9.85 1.80 -0.88
C LEU A 147 9.89 2.55 0.45
N LEU A 148 9.04 2.14 1.41
CA LEU A 148 8.82 2.87 2.66
C LEU A 148 9.79 2.45 3.78
N GLY A 149 10.76 1.57 3.49
CA GLY A 149 11.75 1.09 4.44
C GLY A 149 11.21 0.08 5.46
N TYR A 150 10.19 -0.69 5.08
CA TYR A 150 9.64 -1.79 5.87
C TYR A 150 9.87 -3.12 5.14
N GLN A 151 10.79 -3.95 5.62
CA GLN A 151 10.83 -5.34 5.16
C GLN A 151 9.71 -6.13 5.82
N HIS A 152 8.80 -6.69 5.02
CA HIS A 152 7.92 -7.75 5.49
C HIS A 152 8.74 -9.04 5.55
N LEU A 153 9.32 -9.31 6.71
CA LEU A 153 9.86 -10.62 6.99
C LEU A 153 8.68 -11.53 7.31
N SER A 154 8.64 -12.70 6.68
CA SER A 154 7.52 -13.64 6.72
C SER A 154 7.02 -13.87 8.15
N CYS A 155 5.73 -13.63 8.40
CA CYS A 155 5.11 -13.97 9.68
C CYS A 155 4.73 -15.45 9.63
N THR A 156 5.62 -16.34 10.08
CA THR A 156 5.19 -17.66 10.54
C THR A 156 4.55 -17.47 11.90
N ALA A 157 3.24 -17.71 12.01
CA ALA A 157 2.57 -17.77 13.30
C ALA A 157 3.22 -18.90 14.12
N LYS A 158 3.73 -18.58 15.31
CA LYS A 158 4.16 -19.57 16.30
C LYS A 158 3.36 -19.31 17.57
N GLU A 159 2.57 -20.29 17.99
CA GLU A 159 1.93 -20.27 19.31
C GLU A 159 3.01 -20.18 20.39
N ILE A 160 2.88 -19.20 21.28
CA ILE A 160 3.64 -19.15 22.53
C ILE A 160 2.61 -19.08 23.67
N ALA A 161 2.57 -20.15 24.45
CA ALA A 161 1.89 -20.19 25.76
C ALA A 161 0.37 -19.87 25.78
N GLY A 162 -0.39 -20.28 24.76
CA GLY A 162 -1.86 -20.32 24.83
C GLY A 162 -2.58 -18.97 24.82
N VAL A 163 -1.91 -17.90 24.39
CA VAL A 163 -2.51 -16.60 24.08
C VAL A 163 -2.26 -16.31 22.61
N GLU A 164 -3.31 -15.97 21.84
CA GLU A 164 -3.16 -15.44 20.48
C GLU A 164 -2.53 -14.04 20.54
N THR A 165 -1.22 -13.99 20.77
CA THR A 165 -0.42 -12.79 20.56
C THR A 165 0.29 -12.91 19.22
N VAL A 166 -0.08 -12.04 18.26
CA VAL A 166 0.73 -11.80 17.07
C VAL A 166 1.96 -11.01 17.52
N GLN A 167 3.00 -11.73 17.93
CA GLN A 167 4.29 -11.12 18.15
C GLN A 167 4.94 -10.91 16.77
N LEU A 168 4.95 -9.65 16.30
CA LEU A 168 5.84 -9.24 15.21
C LEU A 168 7.28 -9.40 15.71
N VAL A 169 7.88 -10.58 15.52
CA VAL A 169 9.30 -10.76 15.75
C VAL A 169 10.04 -10.00 14.65
N CYS A 170 10.33 -8.73 14.90
CA CYS A 170 11.33 -7.98 14.15
C CYS A 170 12.70 -8.60 14.47
N PRO A 171 13.46 -9.14 13.51
CA PRO A 171 14.89 -9.04 13.66
C PRO A 171 15.24 -7.55 13.64
N ALA A 172 16.08 -7.16 14.59
CA ALA A 172 16.52 -5.79 14.77
C ALA A 172 16.98 -5.17 13.45
N ARG A 173 16.82 -3.84 13.34
CA ARG A 173 17.52 -3.01 12.34
C ARG A 173 18.96 -3.51 12.20
N LEU A 174 19.34 -4.02 11.03
CA LEU A 174 20.73 -3.88 10.62
C LEU A 174 20.90 -2.39 10.35
N GLY A 175 21.58 -1.71 11.27
CA GLY A 175 21.98 -0.31 11.08
C GLY A 175 22.92 -0.17 9.88
N PRO A 176 23.09 1.05 9.34
CA PRO A 176 24.05 1.28 8.28
C PRO A 176 25.49 1.12 8.80
N SER A 177 26.32 0.48 7.98
CA SER A 177 27.78 0.39 7.97
C SER A 177 28.52 -0.40 9.08
N GLU A 178 28.86 -1.65 8.78
CA GLU A 178 30.27 -2.09 8.83
C GLU A 178 30.81 -2.16 7.40
N ILE A 179 31.11 -0.99 6.83
CA ILE A 179 32.20 -0.87 5.86
C ILE A 179 33.17 0.10 6.51
N SER A 180 34.13 -0.48 7.23
CA SER A 180 35.29 0.22 7.77
C SER A 180 36.51 -0.45 7.15
N ARG A 181 37.16 0.33 6.27
CA ARG A 181 38.50 0.19 5.68
C ARG A 181 38.65 -0.77 4.50
#